data_AF-A0A926ZYQ8-F1
#
_entry.id   AF-A0A926ZYQ8-F1
#
_cell.length_a   1.000
_cell.length_b   1.000
_cell.length_c   1.000
_cell.angle_alpha   90.00
_cell.angle_beta   90.00
_cell.angle_gamma   90.00
#
_symmetry.space_group_name_H-M   'P 1'
#
loop_
_entity.id
_entity.type
_entity.pdbx_description
1 polymer ?
#
loop_
_entity_poly.entity_id
_entity_poly.type
_entity_poly.pdbx_seq_one_letter_code
_entity_poly.pdbx_strand_id
1 'polypeptide(L)'
;MLPIKSKSPVVQYLLTALLVILGLMVLKALVAWTAEVFLHPIPILGGWLKSLEIVEFINVVVFAVLGFSLGAATMYFPPRLPLWKKSLVLAIAIPLVFFSSYWVRQTLWLNQISASSELNFGQANQIANRALKSASGSDGFWGYFRYTTQMPILPTTLEGLQRLTDDQKWFRSELTRFSGVQPGIFSLIFNGAGWGIRLFLMLVSVLTAVIYFIKGLAWADAMRLRRLAAGPS
;
A
#
# COMPACT_ATOMS: atom_id res chain seq x y z
N MET A 1 -29.78 31.74 -4.09
CA MET A 1 -28.58 30.89 -4.23
C MET A 1 -27.36 31.79 -4.25
N LEU A 2 -26.56 31.79 -3.18
CA LEU A 2 -25.36 32.63 -3.09
C LEU A 2 -24.32 32.18 -4.14
N PRO A 3 -23.73 33.11 -4.91
CA PRO A 3 -22.68 32.77 -5.85
C PRO A 3 -21.45 32.34 -5.04
N ILE A 4 -21.09 31.05 -5.11
CA ILE A 4 -19.82 30.57 -4.57
C ILE A 4 -18.73 31.24 -5.42
N LYS A 5 -18.17 32.32 -4.90
CA LYS A 5 -17.03 33.06 -5.45
C LYS A 5 -15.98 32.04 -5.88
N SER A 6 -15.74 31.95 -7.18
CA SER A 6 -14.86 30.96 -7.82
C SER A 6 -13.55 30.85 -7.04
N LYS A 7 -13.38 29.75 -6.30
CA LYS A 7 -12.10 29.42 -5.66
C LYS A 7 -11.05 29.32 -6.76
N SER A 8 -9.83 29.82 -6.50
CA SER A 8 -8.69 29.71 -7.42
C SER A 8 -8.62 28.30 -8.06
N PRO A 9 -8.43 28.18 -9.38
CA PRO A 9 -8.39 26.88 -10.09
C PRO A 9 -7.40 25.90 -9.46
N VAL A 10 -6.29 26.42 -8.91
CA VAL A 10 -5.30 25.62 -8.19
C VAL A 10 -5.89 25.03 -6.90
N VAL A 11 -6.67 25.81 -6.15
CA VAL A 11 -7.34 25.34 -4.93
C VAL A 11 -8.37 24.26 -5.26
N GLN A 12 -9.11 24.41 -6.35
CA GLN A 12 -10.07 23.39 -6.79
C GLN A 12 -9.35 22.07 -7.13
N TYR A 13 -8.26 22.14 -7.90
CA TYR A 13 -7.43 20.98 -8.19
C TYR A 13 -6.90 20.32 -6.92
N LEU A 14 -6.30 21.08 -6.01
CA LEU A 14 -5.72 20.53 -4.78
C LEU A 14 -6.78 19.90 -3.88
N LEU A 15 -7.97 20.50 -3.78
CA LEU A 15 -9.09 19.92 -3.03
C LEU A 15 -9.59 18.63 -3.68
N THR A 16 -9.79 18.61 -5.00
CA THR A 16 -10.20 17.38 -5.71
C THR A 16 -9.14 16.29 -5.55
N ALA A 17 -7.86 16.63 -5.71
CA ALA A 17 -6.77 15.69 -5.55
C ALA A 17 -6.71 15.13 -4.13
N LEU A 18 -6.81 16.00 -3.11
CA LEU A 18 -6.83 15.59 -1.71
C LEU A 18 -7.99 14.62 -1.42
N LEU A 19 -9.20 14.94 -1.89
CA LEU A 19 -10.37 14.08 -1.69
C LEU A 19 -10.21 12.72 -2.38
N VAL A 20 -9.69 12.69 -3.60
CA VAL A 20 -9.42 11.44 -4.33
C VAL A 20 -8.37 10.61 -3.58
N ILE A 21 -7.26 11.22 -3.17
CA ILE A 21 -6.18 10.54 -2.47
C ILE A 21 -6.69 9.95 -1.15
N LEU A 22 -7.35 10.77 -0.33
CA LEU A 22 -7.91 10.32 0.95
C LEU A 22 -8.97 9.24 0.77
N GLY A 23 -9.89 9.40 -0.19
CA GLY A 23 -10.92 8.42 -0.49
C GLY A 23 -10.34 7.06 -0.88
N LEU A 24 -9.31 7.05 -1.73
CA LEU A 24 -8.65 5.82 -2.15
C LEU A 24 -7.76 5.20 -1.05
N MET A 25 -7.12 6.02 -0.21
CA MET A 25 -6.43 5.52 0.99
C MET A 25 -7.40 4.85 1.95
N VAL A 26 -8.56 5.46 2.20
CA VAL A 26 -9.61 4.87 3.06
C VAL A 26 -10.15 3.58 2.43
N LEU A 27 -10.42 3.56 1.13
CA LEU A 27 -10.86 2.35 0.44
C LEU A 27 -9.84 1.22 0.60
N LYS A 28 -8.55 1.49 0.35
CA LYS A 28 -7.49 0.50 0.55
C LYS A 28 -7.38 0.05 2.00
N ALA A 29 -7.49 0.98 2.94
CA ALA A 29 -7.50 0.68 4.37
C ALA A 29 -8.63 -0.27 4.75
N LEU A 30 -9.85 -0.03 4.25
CA LEU A 30 -11.01 -0.88 4.49
C LEU A 30 -10.85 -2.26 3.87
N VAL A 31 -10.34 -2.34 2.64
CA VAL A 31 -10.07 -3.64 1.98
C VAL A 31 -9.02 -4.43 2.76
N ALA A 32 -7.93 -3.79 3.20
CA ALA A 32 -6.89 -4.43 4.00
C ALA A 32 -7.42 -4.88 5.37
N TRP A 33 -8.22 -4.03 6.03
CA TRP A 33 -8.87 -4.37 7.29
C TRP A 33 -9.81 -5.57 7.14
N THR A 34 -10.64 -5.57 6.09
CA THR A 34 -11.58 -6.66 5.80
C THR A 34 -10.83 -7.96 5.56
N ALA A 35 -9.75 -7.92 4.80
CA ALA A 35 -8.93 -9.10 4.55
C ALA A 35 -8.28 -9.63 5.84
N GLU A 36 -7.73 -8.76 6.69
CA GLU A 36 -7.09 -9.17 7.94
C GLU A 36 -8.09 -9.77 8.94
N VAL A 37 -9.32 -9.26 8.98
CA VAL A 37 -10.36 -9.70 9.92
C VAL A 37 -11.12 -10.94 9.44
N PHE A 38 -11.40 -11.05 8.13
CA PHE A 38 -12.29 -12.09 7.61
C PHE A 38 -11.58 -13.17 6.78
N LEU A 39 -10.53 -12.82 6.02
CA LEU A 39 -9.86 -13.76 5.12
C LEU A 39 -8.67 -14.45 5.78
N HIS A 40 -7.82 -13.69 6.47
CA HIS A 40 -6.57 -14.19 7.03
C HIS A 40 -6.71 -15.11 8.25
N PRO A 41 -7.79 -15.08 9.06
CA PRO A 41 -7.99 -16.06 10.12
C PRO A 41 -8.39 -17.45 9.64
N ILE A 42 -8.75 -17.62 8.35
CA ILE A 42 -9.15 -18.93 7.82
C ILE A 42 -7.91 -19.86 7.80
N PRO A 43 -7.94 -21.02 8.49
CA PRO A 43 -6.82 -21.95 8.52
C PRO A 43 -6.38 -22.35 7.12
N ILE A 44 -5.07 -22.45 6.88
CA ILE A 44 -4.42 -22.81 5.60
C ILE A 44 -4.59 -21.72 4.51
N LEU A 45 -5.81 -21.28 4.22
CA LEU A 45 -6.10 -20.30 3.19
C LEU A 45 -5.55 -18.91 3.54
N GLY A 46 -5.67 -18.47 4.79
CA GLY A 46 -5.23 -17.15 5.23
C GLY A 46 -3.72 -16.92 5.05
N GLY A 47 -2.90 -17.93 5.38
CA GLY A 47 -1.45 -17.88 5.18
C GLY A 47 -1.05 -17.81 3.70
N TRP A 48 -1.73 -18.59 2.84
CA TRP A 48 -1.54 -18.56 1.39
C TRP A 48 -1.94 -17.21 0.78
N LEU A 49 -3.11 -16.69 1.14
CA LEU A 49 -3.61 -15.40 0.68
C LEU A 49 -2.68 -14.25 1.08
N LYS A 50 -2.14 -14.32 2.30
CA LYS A 50 -1.19 -13.33 2.84
C LYS A 50 0.17 -13.41 2.15
N SER A 51 0.65 -14.61 1.83
CA SER A 51 1.90 -14.85 1.09
C SER A 51 1.84 -14.34 -0.35
N LEU A 52 0.71 -14.54 -1.04
CA LEU A 52 0.51 -14.06 -2.41
C LEU A 52 0.17 -12.57 -2.53
N GLU A 53 0.06 -11.87 -1.40
CA GLU A 53 -0.40 -10.49 -1.32
C GLU A 53 -1.68 -10.26 -2.15
N ILE A 54 -2.63 -11.20 -2.16
CA ILE A 54 -3.81 -11.17 -3.05
C ILE A 54 -4.61 -9.88 -2.90
N VAL A 55 -4.68 -9.35 -1.69
CA VAL A 55 -5.30 -8.07 -1.38
C VAL A 55 -4.67 -6.91 -2.17
N GLU A 56 -3.37 -6.96 -2.46
CA GLU A 56 -2.65 -5.91 -3.19
C GLU A 56 -2.91 -5.96 -4.71
N PHE A 57 -3.59 -6.99 -5.25
CA PHE A 57 -4.09 -6.94 -6.63
C PHE A 57 -5.13 -5.82 -6.84
N ILE A 58 -5.86 -5.44 -5.77
CA ILE A 58 -6.78 -4.30 -5.84
C ILE A 58 -6.05 -2.99 -6.20
N ASN A 59 -4.73 -2.92 -5.98
CA ASN A 59 -3.93 -1.75 -6.32
C ASN A 59 -4.01 -1.44 -7.81
N VAL A 60 -4.13 -2.42 -8.70
CA VAL A 60 -4.25 -2.14 -10.13
C VAL A 60 -5.49 -1.27 -10.41
N VAL A 61 -6.63 -1.63 -9.82
CA VAL A 61 -7.89 -0.89 -9.97
C VAL A 61 -7.81 0.46 -9.26
N VAL A 62 -7.34 0.48 -8.00
CA VAL A 62 -7.21 1.71 -7.21
C VAL A 62 -6.30 2.71 -7.92
N PHE A 63 -5.17 2.26 -8.47
CA PHE A 63 -4.22 3.12 -9.17
C PHE A 63 -4.74 3.57 -10.54
N ALA A 64 -5.56 2.77 -11.23
CA ALA A 64 -6.27 3.22 -12.42
C ALA A 64 -7.20 4.39 -12.10
N VAL A 65 -8.00 4.27 -11.02
CA VAL A 65 -8.88 5.35 -10.56
C VAL A 65 -8.07 6.57 -10.12
N LEU A 66 -7.02 6.38 -9.32
CA LEU A 66 -6.13 7.46 -8.87
C LEU A 66 -5.56 8.23 -10.06
N GLY A 67 -4.95 7.51 -11.01
CA GLY A 67 -4.34 8.09 -12.20
C GLY A 67 -5.38 8.87 -13.01
N PHE A 68 -6.49 8.23 -13.36
CA PHE A 68 -7.54 8.87 -14.16
C PHE A 68 -8.12 10.09 -13.47
N SER A 69 -8.49 10.00 -12.20
CA SER A 69 -9.09 11.11 -11.45
C SER A 69 -8.14 12.29 -11.31
N LEU A 70 -6.86 12.06 -11.01
CA LEU A 70 -5.87 13.14 -10.94
C LEU A 70 -5.58 13.76 -12.31
N GLY A 71 -5.54 12.93 -13.36
CA GLY A 71 -5.39 13.40 -14.75
C GLY A 71 -6.58 14.25 -15.20
N ALA A 72 -7.79 13.78 -14.94
CA ALA A 72 -9.03 14.48 -15.24
C ALA A 72 -9.15 15.79 -14.44
N ALA A 73 -8.77 15.78 -13.16
CA ALA A 73 -8.76 16.98 -12.31
C ALA A 73 -7.84 18.07 -12.86
N THR A 74 -6.85 17.74 -13.69
CA THR A 74 -6.02 18.78 -14.32
C THR A 74 -6.82 19.72 -15.19
N MET A 75 -8.09 19.44 -15.54
CA MET A 75 -9.00 20.36 -16.23
C MET A 75 -9.05 21.75 -15.59
N TYR A 76 -8.85 21.85 -14.28
CA TYR A 76 -8.79 23.12 -13.55
C TYR A 76 -7.53 23.94 -13.86
N PHE A 77 -6.43 23.32 -14.28
CA PHE A 77 -5.20 24.04 -14.61
C PHE A 77 -5.27 24.80 -15.95
N PRO A 78 -4.36 25.78 -16.17
CA PRO A 78 -4.13 26.32 -17.51
C PRO A 78 -3.62 25.24 -18.48
N PRO A 79 -4.03 25.25 -19.77
CA PRO A 79 -3.60 24.26 -20.76
C PRO A 79 -2.08 24.18 -20.91
N ARG A 80 -1.41 25.34 -20.87
CA ARG A 80 0.03 25.53 -21.07
C ARG A 80 0.91 25.04 -19.91
N LEU A 81 0.31 24.55 -18.82
CA LEU A 81 1.11 24.05 -17.70
C LEU A 81 1.88 22.79 -18.15
N PRO A 82 3.21 22.73 -17.97
CA PRO A 82 4.02 21.61 -18.44
C PRO A 82 3.65 20.32 -17.71
N LEU A 83 3.81 19.18 -18.40
CA LEU A 83 3.39 17.87 -17.93
C LEU A 83 3.98 17.51 -16.55
N TRP A 84 5.25 17.81 -16.31
CA TRP A 84 5.92 17.48 -15.06
C TRP A 84 5.28 18.18 -13.83
N LYS A 85 4.72 19.38 -14.01
CA LYS A 85 3.99 20.08 -12.94
C LYS A 85 2.62 19.43 -12.70
N LYS A 86 1.94 19.00 -13.77
CA LYS A 86 0.66 18.29 -13.70
C LYS A 86 0.82 16.92 -12.99
N SER A 87 1.97 16.27 -13.15
CA SER A 87 2.23 14.93 -12.57
C SER A 87 2.80 14.96 -11.14
N LEU A 88 3.14 16.12 -10.58
CA LEU A 88 3.75 16.22 -9.24
C LEU A 88 2.88 15.56 -8.16
N VAL A 89 1.58 15.86 -8.18
CA VAL A 89 0.64 15.30 -7.20
C VAL A 89 0.48 13.79 -7.38
N LEU A 90 0.52 13.29 -8.62
CA LEU A 90 0.51 11.85 -8.87
C LEU A 90 1.76 11.18 -8.27
N ALA A 91 2.93 11.76 -8.47
CA ALA A 91 4.19 11.21 -7.94
C ALA A 91 4.19 11.13 -6.40
N ILE A 92 3.55 12.09 -5.72
CA ILE A 92 3.38 12.08 -4.25
C ILE A 92 2.27 11.10 -3.84
N ALA A 93 1.17 11.04 -4.60
CA ALA A 93 0.03 10.20 -4.27
C ALA A 93 0.32 8.70 -4.38
N ILE A 94 1.14 8.29 -5.36
CA ILE A 94 1.51 6.89 -5.59
C ILE A 94 2.04 6.21 -4.32
N PRO A 95 3.11 6.69 -3.66
CA PRO A 95 3.62 6.04 -2.45
C PRO A 95 2.62 6.11 -1.30
N LEU A 96 1.92 7.23 -1.12
CA LEU A 96 0.93 7.39 -0.04
C LEU A 96 -0.20 6.36 -0.14
N VAL A 97 -0.79 6.23 -1.34
CA VAL A 97 -1.86 5.26 -1.60
C VAL A 97 -1.30 3.85 -1.54
N PHE A 98 -0.12 3.58 -2.10
CA PHE A 98 0.49 2.25 -2.05
C PHE A 98 0.68 1.77 -0.61
N PHE A 99 1.32 2.57 0.24
CA PHE A 99 1.67 2.17 1.61
C PHE A 99 0.50 2.18 2.60
N SER A 100 -0.64 2.77 2.25
CA SER A 100 -1.81 2.87 3.14
C SER A 100 -2.30 1.53 3.69
N SER A 101 -2.37 0.48 2.86
CA SER A 101 -2.79 -0.87 3.29
C SER A 101 -1.81 -1.47 4.30
N TYR A 102 -0.51 -1.30 4.09
CA TYR A 102 0.54 -1.79 5.00
C TYR A 102 0.49 -1.10 6.36
N TRP A 103 0.20 0.20 6.40
CA TRP A 103 0.03 0.94 7.66
C TRP A 103 -1.11 0.38 8.52
N VAL A 104 -2.23 0.06 7.88
CA VAL A 104 -3.38 -0.54 8.55
C VAL A 104 -3.04 -1.93 9.07
N ARG A 105 -2.41 -2.77 8.24
CA ARG A 105 -2.02 -4.13 8.66
C ARG A 105 -1.02 -4.11 9.82
N GLN A 106 -0.07 -3.18 9.83
CA GLN A 106 0.85 -3.01 10.97
C GLN A 106 0.10 -2.64 12.24
N THR A 107 -0.82 -1.67 12.13
CA THR A 107 -1.60 -1.20 13.28
C THR A 107 -2.49 -2.32 13.84
N LEU A 108 -3.13 -3.10 12.98
CA LEU A 108 -3.92 -4.27 13.38
C LEU A 108 -3.07 -5.34 14.05
N TRP A 109 -1.89 -5.62 13.51
CA TRP A 109 -0.96 -6.56 14.13
C TRP A 109 -0.50 -6.10 15.52
N LEU A 110 -0.16 -4.82 15.70
CA LEU A 110 0.19 -4.26 17.02
C LEU A 110 -0.99 -4.32 17.99
N ASN A 111 -2.21 -4.07 17.52
CA ASN A 111 -3.42 -4.23 18.34
C ASN A 111 -3.64 -5.68 18.76
N GLN A 112 -3.36 -6.66 17.88
CA GLN A 112 -3.45 -8.08 18.22
C GLN A 112 -2.45 -8.45 19.31
N ILE A 113 -1.20 -7.97 19.23
CA ILE A 113 -0.17 -8.20 20.25
C ILE A 113 -0.57 -7.59 21.60
N SER A 114 -1.07 -6.35 21.55
CA SER A 114 -1.56 -5.63 22.73
C SER A 114 -2.70 -6.40 23.40
N ALA A 115 -3.69 -6.87 22.62
CA ALA A 115 -4.82 -7.62 23.12
C ALA A 115 -4.45 -9.00 23.66
N SER A 116 -3.58 -9.75 22.96
CA SER A 116 -3.23 -11.12 23.36
C SER A 116 -2.28 -11.21 24.55
N SER A 117 -1.57 -10.11 24.84
CA SER A 117 -0.52 -10.08 25.87
C SER A 117 -0.86 -9.14 27.04
N GLU A 118 -2.08 -8.60 27.07
CA GLU A 118 -2.56 -7.61 28.05
C GLU A 118 -1.62 -6.40 28.20
N LEU A 119 -0.94 -6.02 27.11
CA LEU A 119 -0.02 -4.89 27.06
C LEU A 119 -0.73 -3.65 26.56
N ASN A 120 -0.30 -2.46 26.99
CA ASN A 120 -0.74 -1.24 26.32
C ASN A 120 -0.10 -1.14 24.92
N PHE A 121 -0.73 -0.37 24.02
CA PHE A 121 -0.26 -0.23 22.63
C PHE A 121 1.19 0.26 22.53
N GLY A 122 1.61 1.16 23.42
CA GLY A 122 2.98 1.70 23.46
C GLY A 122 4.01 0.62 23.79
N GLN A 123 3.73 -0.24 24.77
CA GLN A 123 4.57 -1.37 25.15
C GLN A 123 4.63 -2.41 24.04
N ALA A 124 3.48 -2.77 23.46
CA ALA A 124 3.41 -3.69 22.33
C ALA A 124 4.27 -3.18 21.16
N ASN A 125 4.16 -1.89 20.82
CA ASN A 125 4.97 -1.25 19.78
C ASN A 125 6.47 -1.29 20.10
N GLN A 126 6.88 -0.98 21.35
CA GLN A 126 8.30 -1.03 21.73
C GLN A 126 8.89 -2.44 21.62
N ILE A 127 8.16 -3.46 22.08
CA ILE A 127 8.62 -4.86 22.04
C ILE A 127 8.66 -5.34 20.60
N ALA A 128 7.61 -5.10 19.82
CA ALA A 128 7.56 -5.41 18.39
C ALA A 128 8.73 -4.78 17.64
N ASN A 129 9.04 -3.50 17.90
CA ASN A 129 10.15 -2.81 17.24
C ASN A 129 11.52 -3.40 17.60
N ARG A 130 11.73 -3.83 18.85
CA ARG A 130 12.98 -4.54 19.21
C ARG A 130 13.10 -5.86 18.45
N ALA A 131 12.03 -6.63 18.37
CA ALA A 131 12.03 -7.91 17.66
C ALA A 131 12.20 -7.75 16.14
N LEU A 132 11.56 -6.73 15.54
CA LEU A 132 11.75 -6.39 14.13
C LEU A 132 13.19 -5.94 13.86
N LYS A 133 13.79 -5.17 14.76
CA LYS A 133 15.17 -4.71 14.63
C LYS A 133 16.16 -5.86 14.68
N SER A 134 15.97 -6.82 15.58
CA SER A 134 16.81 -8.02 15.63
C SER A 134 16.64 -8.91 14.41
N ALA A 135 15.42 -9.06 13.90
CA ALA A 135 15.13 -9.99 12.80
C ALA A 135 15.40 -9.41 11.40
N SER A 136 15.19 -8.10 11.20
CA SER A 136 15.24 -7.44 9.88
C SER A 136 16.26 -6.29 9.77
N GLY A 137 16.92 -5.95 10.88
CA GLY A 137 17.84 -4.81 10.98
C GLY A 137 17.16 -3.43 10.99
N SER A 138 15.82 -3.37 11.01
CA SER A 138 15.03 -2.13 10.98
C SER A 138 13.84 -2.24 11.93
N ASP A 139 13.40 -1.11 12.48
CA ASP A 139 12.25 -0.99 13.37
C ASP A 139 11.10 -0.21 12.70
N GLY A 140 9.97 -0.08 13.40
CA GLY A 140 8.81 0.68 12.96
C GLY A 140 8.19 0.14 11.67
N PHE A 141 7.62 1.04 10.89
CA PHE A 141 6.95 0.71 9.63
C PHE A 141 7.88 -0.03 8.65
N TRP A 142 9.12 0.42 8.52
CA TRP A 142 10.07 -0.18 7.58
C TRP A 142 10.55 -1.56 8.04
N GLY A 143 10.74 -1.75 9.35
CA GLY A 143 10.98 -3.07 9.94
C GLY A 143 9.83 -4.04 9.63
N TYR A 144 8.59 -3.61 9.88
CA TYR A 144 7.39 -4.40 9.57
C TYR A 144 7.29 -4.72 8.07
N PHE A 145 7.41 -3.71 7.23
CA PHE A 145 7.31 -3.84 5.77
C PHE A 145 8.38 -4.79 5.23
N ARG A 146 9.63 -4.67 5.68
CA ARG A 146 10.74 -5.53 5.26
C ARG A 146 10.62 -6.96 5.81
N TYR A 147 10.15 -7.12 7.05
CA TYR A 147 10.02 -8.44 7.65
C TYR A 147 8.93 -9.27 6.96
N THR A 148 7.80 -8.64 6.62
CA THR A 148 6.67 -9.32 5.96
C THR A 148 6.97 -9.85 4.56
N THR A 149 8.03 -9.37 3.88
CA THR A 149 8.49 -9.97 2.62
C THR A 149 9.24 -11.28 2.82
N GLN A 150 9.76 -11.53 4.03
CA GLN A 150 10.52 -12.73 4.36
C GLN A 150 9.64 -13.77 5.04
N MET A 151 8.74 -13.31 5.91
CA MET A 151 7.79 -14.15 6.65
C MET A 151 6.42 -13.46 6.64
N PRO A 152 5.46 -13.92 5.82
CA PRO A 152 4.15 -13.28 5.68
C PRO A 152 3.28 -13.42 6.94
N ILE A 153 3.57 -14.42 7.78
CA ILE A 153 2.89 -14.64 9.06
C ILE A 153 3.77 -14.10 10.17
N LEU A 154 3.23 -13.15 10.91
CA LEU A 154 3.87 -12.57 12.09
C LEU A 154 3.27 -13.21 13.35
N PRO A 155 4.08 -13.46 14.39
CA PRO A 155 3.55 -13.89 15.67
C PRO A 155 2.71 -12.79 16.28
N THR A 156 1.64 -13.19 16.94
CA THR A 156 0.72 -12.29 17.65
C THR A 156 0.97 -12.31 19.16
N THR A 157 1.70 -13.28 19.71
CA THR A 157 1.98 -13.39 21.15
C THR A 157 3.35 -12.85 21.52
N LEU A 158 3.51 -12.41 22.78
CA LEU A 158 4.79 -11.95 23.32
C LEU A 158 5.89 -13.00 23.22
N GLU A 159 5.59 -14.25 23.57
CA GLU A 159 6.55 -15.36 23.49
C GLU A 159 7.00 -15.61 22.05
N GLY A 160 6.06 -15.55 21.09
CA GLY A 160 6.39 -15.68 19.66
C GLY A 160 7.24 -14.52 19.14
N LEU A 161 7.02 -13.29 19.65
CA LEU A 161 7.88 -12.15 19.30
C LEU A 161 9.31 -12.32 19.82
N GLN A 162 9.50 -12.90 21.01
CA GLN A 162 10.83 -13.16 21.56
C GLN A 162 11.57 -14.26 20.77
N ARG A 163 10.82 -15.22 20.23
CA ARG A 163 11.33 -16.32 19.41
C ARG A 163 11.39 -16.02 17.93
N LEU A 164 11.05 -14.81 17.47
CA LEU A 164 11.01 -14.42 16.06
C LEU A 164 12.23 -14.88 15.25
N THR A 165 13.43 -14.67 15.79
CA THR A 165 14.69 -15.03 15.15
C THR A 165 14.92 -16.55 15.12
N ASP A 166 14.49 -17.24 16.16
CA ASP A 166 14.68 -18.69 16.33
C ASP A 166 13.64 -19.47 15.53
N ASP A 167 12.39 -19.02 15.48
CA ASP A 167 11.32 -19.55 14.63
C ASP A 167 11.70 -19.42 13.15
N GLN A 168 12.32 -18.31 12.76
CA GLN A 168 12.87 -18.14 11.41
C GLN A 168 13.97 -19.17 11.10
N LYS A 169 14.90 -19.41 12.03
CA LYS A 169 15.96 -20.41 11.86
C LYS A 169 15.39 -21.83 11.82
N TRP A 170 14.46 -22.14 12.72
CA TRP A 170 13.79 -23.44 12.80
C TRP A 170 13.04 -23.76 11.51
N PHE A 171 12.18 -22.84 11.04
CA PHE A 171 11.41 -23.02 9.80
C PHE A 171 12.33 -23.27 8.59
N ARG A 172 13.43 -22.52 8.50
CA ARG A 172 14.45 -22.72 7.46
C ARG A 172 15.13 -24.08 7.58
N SER A 173 15.45 -24.52 8.80
CA SER A 173 16.09 -25.83 9.02
C SER A 173 15.15 -27.00 8.70
N GLU A 174 13.86 -26.88 9.00
CA GLU A 174 12.88 -27.93 8.70
C GLU A 174 12.63 -28.03 7.20
N LEU A 175 12.50 -26.89 6.50
CA LEU A 175 12.41 -26.88 5.03
C LEU A 175 13.66 -27.47 4.36
N THR A 176 14.85 -27.19 4.90
CA THR A 176 16.12 -27.78 4.44
C THR A 176 16.09 -29.30 4.61
N ARG A 177 15.59 -29.80 5.76
CA ARG A 177 15.47 -31.22 6.04
C ARG A 177 14.53 -31.95 5.06
N PHE A 178 13.42 -31.32 4.67
CA PHE A 178 12.46 -31.91 3.72
C PHE A 178 12.90 -31.82 2.25
N SER A 179 13.68 -30.82 1.88
CA SER A 179 14.04 -30.54 0.48
C SER A 179 15.46 -30.97 0.10
N GLY A 180 16.35 -31.21 1.09
CA GLY A 180 17.76 -31.52 0.88
C GLY A 180 18.62 -30.33 0.40
N VAL A 181 18.04 -29.15 0.21
CA VAL A 181 18.78 -27.95 -0.25
C VAL A 181 19.24 -27.15 0.96
N GLN A 182 20.46 -26.62 0.89
CA GLN A 182 21.06 -25.85 1.97
C GLN A 182 20.20 -24.65 2.45
N PRO A 183 20.23 -24.32 3.76
CA PRO A 183 19.38 -23.28 4.34
C PRO A 183 19.59 -21.89 3.71
N GLY A 184 20.80 -21.62 3.23
CA GLY A 184 21.16 -20.33 2.61
C GLY A 184 20.44 -20.10 1.27
N ILE A 185 20.27 -21.15 0.45
CA ILE A 185 19.63 -21.05 -0.87
C ILE A 185 18.12 -20.86 -0.70
N PHE A 186 17.51 -21.58 0.24
CA PHE A 186 16.08 -21.43 0.57
C PHE A 186 15.74 -20.02 1.06
N SER A 187 16.57 -19.45 1.95
CA SER A 187 16.40 -18.08 2.41
C SER A 187 16.47 -17.07 1.26
N LEU A 188 17.33 -17.31 0.26
CA LEU A 188 17.49 -16.43 -0.88
C LEU A 188 16.25 -16.47 -1.80
N ILE A 189 15.71 -17.67 -2.04
CA ILE A 189 14.52 -17.87 -2.86
C ILE A 189 13.28 -17.24 -2.21
N PHE A 190 13.03 -17.48 -0.92
CA PHE A 190 11.84 -16.92 -0.26
C PHE A 190 11.89 -15.39 -0.14
N ASN A 191 13.05 -14.84 0.25
CA ASN A 191 13.23 -13.40 0.32
C ASN A 191 13.12 -12.76 -1.08
N GLY A 192 13.71 -13.40 -2.09
CA GLY A 192 13.61 -12.99 -3.49
C GLY A 192 12.17 -13.05 -4.02
N ALA A 193 11.42 -14.11 -3.70
CA ALA A 193 10.03 -14.27 -4.11
C ALA A 193 9.11 -13.24 -3.47
N GLY A 194 9.23 -12.99 -2.16
CA GLY A 194 8.42 -11.99 -1.46
C GLY A 194 8.67 -10.57 -1.97
N TRP A 195 9.94 -10.19 -2.18
CA TRP A 195 10.26 -8.92 -2.84
C TRP A 195 9.83 -8.90 -4.30
N GLY A 196 9.96 -10.01 -5.02
CA GLY A 196 9.57 -10.15 -6.41
C GLY A 196 8.07 -9.88 -6.62
N ILE A 197 7.21 -10.50 -5.81
CA ILE A 197 5.76 -10.27 -5.83
C ILE A 197 5.45 -8.80 -5.56
N ARG A 198 6.01 -8.24 -4.48
CA ARG A 198 5.70 -6.87 -4.08
C ARG A 198 6.20 -5.83 -5.09
N LEU A 199 7.40 -5.99 -5.62
CA LEU A 199 7.95 -5.12 -6.67
C LEU A 199 7.16 -5.25 -7.97
N PHE A 200 6.75 -6.46 -8.34
CA PHE A 200 5.91 -6.69 -9.51
C PHE A 200 4.56 -5.96 -9.37
N LEU A 201 3.85 -6.16 -8.25
CA LEU A 201 2.57 -5.50 -8.01
C LEU A 201 2.72 -3.99 -7.92
N MET A 202 3.79 -3.49 -7.29
CA MET A 202 4.11 -2.07 -7.25
C MET A 202 4.33 -1.52 -8.66
N LEU A 203 5.15 -2.17 -9.48
CA LEU A 203 5.45 -1.76 -10.84
C LEU A 203 4.18 -1.71 -11.70
N VAL A 204 3.37 -2.77 -11.68
CA VAL A 204 2.11 -2.82 -12.43
C VAL A 204 1.17 -1.71 -11.98
N SER A 205 1.08 -1.44 -10.68
CA SER A 205 0.22 -0.39 -10.13
C SER A 205 0.70 1.01 -10.55
N VAL A 206 2.01 1.26 -10.48
CA VAL A 206 2.62 2.52 -10.91
C VAL A 206 2.39 2.76 -12.40
N LEU A 207 2.68 1.76 -13.25
CA LEU A 207 2.43 1.84 -14.69
C LEU A 207 0.95 2.10 -14.98
N THR A 208 0.06 1.42 -14.27
CA THR A 208 -1.39 1.62 -14.42
C THR A 208 -1.80 3.05 -14.06
N ALA A 209 -1.32 3.60 -12.95
CA ALA A 209 -1.58 4.99 -12.59
C ALA A 209 -1.07 5.97 -13.64
N VAL A 210 0.12 5.76 -14.19
CA VAL A 210 0.69 6.62 -15.25
C VAL A 210 -0.15 6.55 -16.52
N ILE A 211 -0.50 5.35 -16.99
CA ILE A 211 -1.33 5.16 -18.19
C ILE A 211 -2.69 5.84 -18.02
N TYR A 212 -3.36 5.61 -16.89
CA TYR A 212 -4.67 6.20 -16.64
C TYR A 212 -4.60 7.70 -16.37
N PHE A 213 -3.49 8.22 -15.84
CA PHE A 213 -3.26 9.65 -15.74
C PHE A 213 -3.17 10.32 -17.11
N ILE A 214 -2.47 9.70 -18.07
CA ILE A 214 -2.43 10.19 -19.46
C ILE A 214 -3.84 10.16 -20.08
N LYS A 215 -4.62 9.10 -19.83
CA LYS A 215 -6.03 9.04 -20.27
C LYS A 215 -6.88 10.15 -19.63
N GLY A 216 -6.68 10.44 -18.35
CA GLY A 216 -7.35 11.52 -17.65
C GLY A 216 -6.96 12.90 -18.19
N LEU A 217 -5.70 13.13 -18.53
CA LEU A 217 -5.22 14.35 -19.18
C LEU A 217 -5.91 14.55 -20.54
N ALA A 218 -5.93 13.52 -21.38
CA ALA A 218 -6.59 13.57 -22.69
C ALA A 218 -8.09 13.88 -22.55
N TRP A 219 -8.75 13.28 -21.56
CA TRP A 219 -10.14 13.59 -21.24
C TRP A 219 -10.33 15.05 -20.80
N ALA A 220 -9.44 15.58 -19.95
CA ALA A 220 -9.49 16.97 -19.51
C ALA A 220 -9.34 17.96 -20.67
N ASP A 221 -8.43 17.69 -21.60
CA ASP A 221 -8.22 18.52 -22.79
C ASP A 221 -9.42 18.46 -23.76
N ALA A 222 -9.98 17.28 -23.99
CA ALA A 222 -11.21 17.12 -24.79
C ALA A 222 -12.39 17.90 -24.18
N MET A 223 -12.53 17.87 -22.85
CA MET A 223 -13.60 18.60 -22.16
C MET A 223 -13.43 20.12 -22.26
N ARG A 224 -12.19 20.62 -22.24
CA ARG A 224 -11.90 22.05 -22.49
C ARG A 224 -12.31 22.45 -23.90
N LEU A 225 -11.93 21.66 -24.91
CA LEU A 225 -12.30 21.94 -26.31
C LEU A 225 -13.82 21.96 -26.50
N ARG A 226 -14.55 21.02 -25.87
CA ARG A 226 -16.02 21.01 -25.89
C ARG A 226 -16.62 22.26 -25.26
N ARG A 227 -16.08 22.74 -24.13
CA ARG A 227 -16.53 23.99 -23.50
C ARG A 227 -16.28 25.22 -24.37
N LEU A 228 -15.14 25.25 -25.08
CA LEU A 228 -14.84 26.33 -26.03
C LEU A 228 -15.77 26.29 -27.25
N ALA A 229 -16.09 25.09 -27.75
CA ALA A 229 -17.00 24.90 -28.88
C ALA A 229 -18.47 25.20 -28.54
N ALA A 230 -18.89 24.99 -27.29
CA ALA A 230 -20.27 25.24 -26.85
C ALA A 230 -20.61 26.73 -26.66
N GLY A 231 -19.62 27.63 -26.72
CA GLY A 231 -19.81 29.08 -26.51
C GLY A 231 -20.15 29.44 -25.05
N PRO A 232 -20.00 30.71 -24.65
CA PRO A 232 -20.48 31.17 -23.35
C PRO A 232 -22.02 31.16 -23.35
N SER A 233 -22.62 30.39 -22.45
CA SER A 233 -24.05 30.50 -22.10
C SER A 233 -24.34 31.78 -21.35
#